data_AF-A0A8D4BPC8-F1
#
_entry.id   AF-A0A8D4BPC8-F1
#
_cell.length_a   1.000
_cell.length_b   1.000
_cell.length_c   1.000
_cell.angle_alpha   90.00
_cell.angle_beta   90.00
_cell.angle_gamma   90.00
#
_symmetry.space_group_name_H-M   'P 1'
#
loop_
_entity.id
_entity.type
_entity.pdbx_description
1 polymer ?
#
loop_
_entity_poly.entity_id
_entity_poly.type
_entity_poly.pdbx_seq_one_letter_code
_entity_poly.pdbx_strand_id
1 'polypeptide(L)'
;MADLCHISTGYFSRVFTKETGMNFSVFISLKKIEWSKQLLEKTDLSIAQISDELGFNDPGYYIKTFKKYENITPNVYRKYYQEKM
;
A
#
# COMPACT_ATOMS: atom_id res chain seq x y z
N MET A 1 7.71 -9.31 -19.12
CA MET A 1 6.25 -9.23 -19.38
C MET A 1 5.84 -7.77 -19.59
N ALA A 2 6.43 -7.09 -20.57
CA ALA A 2 6.15 -5.66 -20.85
C ALA A 2 5.18 -5.46 -22.04
N ASP A 3 4.75 -6.54 -22.68
CA ASP A 3 3.98 -6.51 -23.95
C ASP A 3 2.52 -6.95 -23.82
N LEU A 4 1.95 -7.09 -22.61
CA LEU A 4 0.62 -7.72 -22.50
C LEU A 4 -0.59 -6.79 -22.65
N CYS A 5 -0.42 -5.47 -22.62
CA CYS A 5 -1.54 -4.54 -22.80
C CYS A 5 -1.08 -3.28 -23.54
N HIS A 6 -1.37 -3.18 -24.84
CA HIS A 6 -1.27 -1.94 -25.64
C HIS A 6 -2.32 -0.88 -25.21
N ILE A 7 -2.59 -0.78 -23.92
CA ILE A 7 -3.46 0.21 -23.35
C ILE A 7 -2.55 1.28 -22.74
N SER A 8 -2.68 2.52 -23.22
CA SER A 8 -2.03 3.64 -22.55
C SER A 8 -2.48 3.69 -21.08
N THR A 9 -1.55 3.94 -20.16
CA THR A 9 -1.82 4.09 -18.72
C THR A 9 -2.97 5.08 -18.44
N GLY A 10 -3.11 6.10 -19.29
CA GLY A 10 -4.21 7.07 -19.24
C GLY A 10 -5.57 6.53 -19.70
N TYR A 11 -5.64 5.59 -20.63
CA TYR A 11 -6.89 4.92 -21.01
C TYR A 11 -7.32 3.93 -19.92
N PHE A 12 -6.39 3.10 -19.44
CA PHE A 12 -6.66 2.18 -18.34
C PHE A 12 -7.17 2.91 -17.10
N SER A 13 -6.52 4.01 -16.70
CA SER A 13 -6.93 4.79 -15.53
C SER A 13 -8.34 5.36 -15.69
N ARG A 14 -8.70 5.81 -16.90
CA ARG A 14 -10.05 6.34 -17.21
C ARG A 14 -11.10 5.24 -17.15
N VAL A 15 -10.85 4.10 -17.79
CA VAL A 15 -11.76 2.95 -17.76
C VAL A 15 -11.91 2.43 -16.32
N PHE A 16 -10.81 2.23 -15.60
CA PHE A 16 -10.83 1.77 -14.22
C PHE A 16 -11.64 2.72 -13.31
N THR A 17 -11.43 4.03 -13.44
CA THR A 17 -12.18 5.01 -12.65
C THR A 17 -13.66 5.02 -13.02
N LYS A 18 -14.01 4.84 -14.30
CA LYS A 18 -15.40 4.74 -14.75
C LYS A 18 -16.12 3.54 -14.13
N GLU A 19 -15.45 2.38 -14.08
CA GLU A 19 -16.05 1.15 -13.58
C GLU A 19 -16.06 1.06 -12.04
N THR A 20 -15.02 1.57 -11.38
CA THR A 20 -14.85 1.42 -9.91
C THR A 20 -15.21 2.67 -9.11
N GLY A 21 -15.38 3.82 -9.77
CA GLY A 21 -15.53 5.12 -9.12
C GLY A 21 -14.26 5.66 -8.47
N MET A 22 -13.12 4.96 -8.56
CA MET A 22 -11.87 5.38 -7.93
C MET A 22 -10.68 5.34 -8.86
N ASN A 23 -9.71 6.22 -8.62
CA ASN A 23 -8.46 6.22 -9.37
C ASN A 23 -7.64 4.97 -9.03
N PHE A 24 -7.08 4.33 -10.05
CA PHE A 24 -6.25 3.12 -9.92
C PHE A 24 -5.09 3.28 -8.93
N SER A 25 -4.41 4.42 -8.92
CA SER A 25 -3.30 4.68 -7.98
C SER A 25 -3.78 4.69 -6.51
N VAL A 26 -5.00 5.18 -6.27
CA VAL A 26 -5.63 5.14 -4.93
C VAL A 26 -6.00 3.70 -4.57
N PHE A 27 -6.56 2.94 -5.51
CA PHE A 27 -6.89 1.53 -5.31
C PHE A 27 -5.65 0.71 -4.91
N ILE A 28 -4.57 0.83 -5.67
CA ILE A 28 -3.30 0.15 -5.38
C ILE A 28 -2.74 0.58 -4.02
N SER A 29 -2.79 1.88 -3.70
CA SER A 29 -2.32 2.37 -2.40
C SER A 29 -3.09 1.73 -1.25
N LEU A 30 -4.42 1.67 -1.33
CA LEU A 30 -5.27 1.03 -0.31
C LEU A 30 -4.95 -0.46 -0.17
N LYS A 31 -4.79 -1.18 -1.29
CA LYS A 31 -4.42 -2.61 -1.26
C LYS A 31 -3.05 -2.84 -0.64
N LYS A 32 -2.06 -1.99 -0.93
CA LYS A 32 -0.74 -2.06 -0.28
C LYS A 32 -0.84 -1.79 1.23
N ILE A 33 -1.68 -0.85 1.67
CA ILE A 33 -1.89 -0.60 3.12
C ILE A 33 -2.58 -1.79 3.79
N GLU A 34 -3.57 -2.40 3.15
CA GLU A 34 -4.22 -3.62 3.65
C GLU A 34 -3.19 -4.75 3.89
N TRP A 35 -2.33 -5.02 2.91
CA TRP A 35 -1.25 -6.02 3.05
C TRP A 35 -0.20 -5.61 4.07
N SER A 36 0.13 -4.32 4.13
CA SER A 36 1.04 -3.80 5.15
C SER A 36 0.56 -4.12 6.56
N LYS A 37 -0.75 -4.00 6.85
CA LYS A 37 -1.29 -4.32 8.16
C LYS A 37 -1.08 -5.79 8.51
N GLN A 38 -1.36 -6.68 7.55
CA GLN A 38 -1.14 -8.12 7.74
C GLN A 38 0.33 -8.44 8.02
N LEU A 39 1.28 -7.80 7.33
CA LEU A 39 2.71 -7.97 7.58
C LEU A 39 3.12 -7.43 8.95
N LEU A 40 2.59 -6.28 9.36
CA LEU A 40 2.87 -5.68 10.66
C LEU A 40 2.36 -6.54 11.83
N GLU A 41 1.22 -7.21 11.65
CA GLU A 41 0.58 -8.08 12.65
C GLU A 41 1.20 -9.48 12.73
N LYS A 42 1.64 -10.05 11.59
CA LYS A 42 2.02 -11.47 11.51
C LYS A 42 3.53 -11.71 11.42
N THR A 43 4.34 -10.66 11.29
CA THR A 43 5.78 -10.78 11.07
C THR A 43 6.58 -9.74 11.84
N ASP A 44 7.84 -10.07 12.10
CA ASP A 44 8.83 -9.18 12.72
C ASP A 44 9.65 -8.37 11.70
N LEU A 45 9.20 -8.32 10.43
CA LEU A 45 9.90 -7.57 9.39
C LEU A 45 10.04 -6.10 9.79
N SER A 46 11.20 -5.50 9.56
CA SER A 46 11.39 -4.07 9.75
C SER A 46 10.49 -3.26 8.80
N ILE A 47 10.21 -2.01 9.17
CA ILE A 47 9.42 -1.09 8.33
C ILE A 47 10.04 -0.90 6.94
N ALA A 48 11.38 -0.96 6.84
CA ALA A 48 12.08 -0.91 5.56
C ALA A 48 11.82 -2.18 4.72
N GLN A 49 11.91 -3.37 5.32
CA GLN A 49 11.61 -4.62 4.62
C GLN A 49 10.14 -4.68 4.15
N ILE A 50 9.20 -4.21 4.97
CA ILE A 50 7.79 -4.14 4.57
C ILE A 50 7.58 -3.14 3.44
N SER A 51 8.30 -2.00 3.44
CA SER A 51 8.28 -1.04 2.33
C SER A 51 8.73 -1.71 1.02
N ASP A 52 9.85 -2.45 1.07
CA ASP A 52 10.42 -3.13 -0.09
C ASP A 52 9.49 -4.25 -0.60
N GLU A 53 8.93 -5.06 0.29
CA GLU A 53 8.00 -6.15 -0.04
C GLU A 53 6.73 -5.63 -0.72
N LEU A 54 6.24 -4.46 -0.30
CA LEU A 54 5.08 -3.80 -0.90
C LEU A 54 5.44 -3.01 -2.17
N GLY A 55 6.70 -3.02 -2.60
CA GLY A 55 7.19 -2.34 -3.79
C GLY A 55 7.09 -0.81 -3.68
N PHE A 56 7.38 -0.25 -2.51
CA PHE A 56 7.62 1.18 -2.35
C PHE A 56 9.10 1.48 -2.56
N ASN A 57 9.41 2.46 -3.41
CA ASN A 57 10.80 2.85 -3.70
C ASN A 57 11.49 3.58 -2.54
N ASP A 58 10.70 4.10 -1.60
CA ASP A 58 11.19 4.86 -0.46
C ASP A 58 10.36 4.52 0.80
N PRO A 59 11.01 4.03 1.88
CA PRO A 59 10.35 3.81 3.16
C PRO A 59 9.67 5.07 3.74
N GLY A 60 10.21 6.26 3.47
CA GLY A 60 9.59 7.51 3.90
C GLY A 60 8.22 7.74 3.25
N TYR A 61 8.11 7.50 1.95
CA TYR A 61 6.86 7.57 1.19
C TYR A 61 5.86 6.49 1.63
N TYR A 62 6.33 5.28 1.92
CA TYR A 62 5.50 4.24 2.53
C TYR A 62 4.91 4.70 3.87
N ILE A 63 5.73 5.20 4.80
CA ILE A 63 5.27 5.67 6.13
C ILE A 63 4.24 6.79 5.99
N LYS A 64 4.49 7.77 5.10
CA LYS A 64 3.54 8.86 4.81
C LYS A 64 2.21 8.33 4.27
N THR A 65 2.28 7.37 3.34
CA THR A 65 1.10 6.76 2.73
C THR A 65 0.31 5.97 3.76
N PHE A 66 0.96 5.12 4.57
CA PHE A 66 0.30 4.38 5.64
C PHE A 66 -0.37 5.32 6.64
N LYS A 67 0.34 6.35 7.10
CA LYS A 67 -0.23 7.36 8.01
C LYS A 67 -1.41 8.11 7.41
N LYS A 68 -1.40 8.38 6.10
CA LYS A 68 -2.54 9.01 5.41
C LYS A 68 -3.81 8.16 5.48
N TYR A 69 -3.69 6.84 5.39
CA TYR A 69 -4.84 5.94 5.36
C TYR A 69 -5.26 5.44 6.74
N GLU A 70 -4.32 5.21 7.66
CA GLU A 70 -4.58 4.65 9.01
C GLU A 70 -4.48 5.69 10.14
N ASN A 71 -4.14 6.95 9.82
CA ASN A 71 -3.93 8.07 10.76
C ASN A 71 -2.78 7.92 11.77
N ILE A 72 -2.12 6.75 11.81
CA ILE A 72 -0.95 6.47 12.65
C ILE A 72 0.21 5.90 11.83
N THR A 73 1.43 5.91 12.37
CA THR A 73 2.59 5.34 11.66
C THR A 73 2.60 3.81 11.74
N PRO A 74 3.26 3.11 10.80
CA PRO A 74 3.39 1.65 10.82
C PRO A 74 3.95 1.09 12.15
N ASN A 75 4.96 1.75 12.72
CA ASN A 75 5.54 1.35 14.00
C ASN A 75 4.55 1.49 15.16
N VAL A 76 3.80 2.58 15.18
CA VAL A 76 2.77 2.82 16.20
C VAL A 76 1.65 1.80 16.06
N TYR A 77 1.21 1.51 14.82
CA TYR A 77 0.23 0.47 14.52
C TYR A 77 0.67 -0.90 15.04
N ARG A 78 1.90 -1.34 14.72
CA ARG A 78 2.45 -2.61 15.19
C ARG A 78 2.44 -2.70 16.71
N LYS A 79 2.90 -1.65 17.40
CA LYS A 79 2.96 -1.62 18.86
C LYS A 79 1.55 -1.78 19.47
N TYR A 80 0.55 -1.06 18.96
CA TYR A 80 -0.82 -1.18 19.45
C TYR A 80 -1.41 -2.58 19.28
N TYR A 81 -1.07 -3.28 18.20
CA TYR A 81 -1.55 -4.65 17.99
C TYR A 81 -0.83 -5.67 18.87
N GLN A 82 0.48 -5.52 19.06
CA GLN A 82 1.27 -6.39 19.94
C GLN A 82 0.88 -6.22 21.42
N GLU A 83 0.49 -5.01 21.85
CA GLU A 83 -0.01 -4.76 23.21
C GLU A 83 -1.43 -5.28 23.47
N LYS A 84 -2.19 -5.59 22.41
CA LYS A 84 -3.58 -6.08 22.48
C LYS A 84 -3.70 -7.61 22.45
N MET A 85 -2.62 -8.32 22.15
CA MET A 85 -2.52 -9.79 22.21
C MET A 85 -2.03 -10.24 23.59
#